data_AF-A0A843EGR8-F1
#
_entry.id   AF-A0A843EGR8-F1
#
_cell.length_a   1.000
_cell.length_b   1.000
_cell.length_c   1.000
_cell.angle_alpha   90.00
_cell.angle_beta   90.00
_cell.angle_gamma   90.00
#
_symmetry.space_group_name_H-M   'P 1'
#
loop_
_entity.id
_entity.type
_entity.pdbx_description
1 polymer ?
#
loop_
_entity_poly.entity_id
_entity_poly.type
_entity_poly.pdbx_seq_one_letter_code
_entity_poly.pdbx_strand_id
1 'polypeptide(L)'
;MKEYNKELANLDNVEILGFTGEIENIPKTLEQVENIRNSCCDVGIIQLMNADAIAGKEHLEQGVIHAINAFKRGENLAKDLGIEILIRTSAQRQISKAFDILGLKEGKMNIAVVLIDCPDYFVDELSDIFTRNDAVLEADESILKKVYEIP
;
A
#
# COMPACT_ATOMS: atom_id res chain seq x y z
N MET A 1 11.37 17.45 -11.87
CA MET A 1 11.09 16.06 -12.26
C MET A 1 12.22 15.22 -11.68
N LYS A 2 12.06 14.68 -10.47
CA LYS A 2 13.08 13.79 -9.88
C LYS A 2 12.94 12.43 -10.57
N GLU A 3 14.02 12.01 -11.20
CA GLU A 3 14.13 10.74 -11.94
C GLU A 3 14.07 9.61 -10.91
N TYR A 4 13.05 8.75 -11.01
CA TYR A 4 12.97 7.53 -10.20
C TYR A 4 14.09 6.61 -10.64
N ASN A 5 15.10 6.42 -9.79
CA ASN A 5 16.25 5.58 -10.11
C ASN A 5 15.80 4.11 -10.15
N LYS A 6 15.84 3.51 -11.34
CA LYS A 6 15.36 2.14 -11.63
C LYS A 6 16.01 1.04 -10.78
N GLU A 7 17.11 1.34 -10.09
CA GLU A 7 17.87 0.38 -9.28
C GLU A 7 17.33 0.18 -7.86
N LEU A 8 16.41 1.03 -7.37
CA LEU A 8 16.16 1.13 -5.93
C LEU A 8 15.24 0.07 -5.32
N ALA A 9 14.22 -0.43 -6.03
CA ALA A 9 13.33 -1.43 -5.44
C ALA A 9 13.79 -2.88 -5.72
N ASN A 10 14.35 -3.53 -4.69
CA ASN A 10 14.57 -4.97 -4.66
C ASN A 10 13.65 -5.63 -3.62
N LEU A 11 13.21 -6.87 -3.87
CA LEU A 11 12.26 -7.58 -3.00
C LEU A 11 12.80 -7.80 -1.59
N ASP A 12 14.12 -7.78 -1.42
CA ASP A 12 14.81 -8.04 -0.14
C ASP A 12 14.48 -7.00 0.94
N ASN A 13 13.95 -5.83 0.57
CA ASN A 13 13.62 -4.74 1.49
C ASN A 13 12.11 -4.40 1.51
N VAL A 14 11.26 -5.36 1.14
CA VAL A 14 9.80 -5.20 1.19
C VAL A 14 9.26 -5.78 2.48
N GLU A 15 8.54 -4.95 3.24
CA GLU A 15 7.83 -5.37 4.44
C GLU A 15 6.32 -5.09 4.28
N ILE A 16 5.48 -6.06 4.68
CA ILE A 16 4.02 -6.00 4.58
C ILE A 16 3.42 -6.19 5.96
N LEU A 17 2.57 -5.24 6.36
CA LEU A 17 2.07 -5.11 7.71
C LEU A 17 0.56 -4.82 7.71
N GLY A 18 -0.14 -5.36 8.70
CA GLY A 18 -1.57 -5.11 8.91
C GLY A 18 -1.80 -4.20 10.11
N PHE A 19 -2.75 -3.28 9.97
CA PHE A 19 -3.18 -2.37 11.02
C PHE A 19 -4.71 -2.20 11.02
N THR A 20 -5.24 -1.79 12.16
CA THR A 20 -6.61 -1.27 12.29
C THR A 20 -6.54 0.19 12.73
N GLY A 21 -7.38 1.04 12.15
CA GLY A 21 -7.40 2.46 12.48
C GLY A 21 -8.74 3.12 12.19
N GLU A 22 -8.88 4.36 12.65
CA GLU A 22 -9.99 5.24 12.31
C GLU A 22 -9.44 6.44 11.54
N ILE A 23 -9.84 6.55 10.28
CA ILE A 23 -9.39 7.62 9.38
C ILE A 23 -10.42 8.75 9.47
N GLU A 24 -10.12 9.77 10.27
CA GLU A 24 -11.00 10.95 10.39
C GLU A 24 -11.01 11.79 9.11
N ASN A 25 -9.85 11.95 8.48
CA ASN A 25 -9.68 12.76 7.28
C ASN A 25 -8.49 12.25 6.46
N ILE A 26 -8.76 11.80 5.24
CA ILE A 26 -7.74 11.19 4.37
C ILE A 26 -6.55 12.13 4.12
N PRO A 27 -6.72 13.39 3.69
CA PRO A 27 -5.58 14.30 3.50
C PRO A 27 -4.67 14.43 4.72
N LYS A 28 -5.25 14.59 5.92
CA LYS A 28 -4.49 14.69 7.17
C LYS A 28 -3.72 13.41 7.49
N THR A 29 -4.35 12.25 7.30
CA THR A 29 -3.68 10.96 7.50
C THR A 29 -2.51 10.78 6.53
N LEU A 30 -2.67 11.15 5.26
CA LEU A 30 -1.59 11.10 4.27
C LEU A 30 -0.45 12.05 4.62
N GLU A 31 -0.75 13.25 5.14
CA GLU A 31 0.27 14.19 5.63
C GLU A 31 1.07 13.62 6.81
N GLN A 32 0.41 12.95 7.76
CA GLN A 32 1.09 12.29 8.88
C GLN A 32 2.06 11.19 8.40
N VAL A 33 1.63 10.38 7.44
CA VAL A 33 2.48 9.32 6.83
C VAL A 33 3.63 9.93 6.03
N GLU A 34 3.39 11.02 5.31
CA GLU A 34 4.43 11.72 4.57
C GLU A 34 5.48 12.33 5.50
N ASN A 35 5.08 12.84 6.67
CA ASN A 35 5.99 13.34 7.70
C ASN A 35 6.87 12.23 8.27
N ILE A 36 6.34 11.01 8.46
CA ILE A 36 7.12 9.81 8.82
C ILE A 36 8.19 9.56 7.74
N ARG A 37 7.80 9.48 6.47
CA ARG A 37 8.76 9.22 5.38
C ARG A 37 9.88 10.26 5.35
N ASN A 38 9.53 11.54 5.49
CA ASN A 38 10.47 12.66 5.40
C ASN A 38 11.39 12.78 6.63
N SER A 39 11.14 12.05 7.73
CA SER A 39 11.99 12.08 8.93
C SER A 39 13.35 11.41 8.72
N CYS A 40 13.45 10.47 7.76
CA CYS A 40 14.66 9.67 7.53
C CYS A 40 15.29 9.84 6.16
N CYS A 41 14.50 9.69 5.10
CA CYS A 41 15.02 9.51 3.74
C CYS A 41 13.97 9.80 2.68
N ASP A 42 14.38 10.50 1.63
CA ASP A 42 13.55 10.82 0.44
C ASP A 42 13.18 9.59 -0.41
N VAL A 43 13.62 8.38 -0.04
CA VAL A 43 13.65 7.21 -0.94
C VAL A 43 12.67 6.10 -0.56
N GLY A 44 12.40 5.92 0.73
CA GLY A 44 11.50 4.86 1.21
C GLY A 44 10.06 5.07 0.76
N ILE A 45 9.34 3.98 0.51
CA ILE A 45 7.93 4.01 0.08
C ILE A 45 7.05 3.46 1.18
N ILE A 46 6.02 4.23 1.53
CA ILE A 46 4.96 3.80 2.45
C ILE A 46 3.64 3.86 1.67
N GLN A 47 3.05 2.71 1.38
CA GLN A 47 1.76 2.62 0.69
C GLN A 47 0.71 1.99 1.61
N LEU A 48 -0.32 2.78 1.93
CA LEU A 48 -1.48 2.33 2.70
C LEU A 48 -2.60 1.90 1.75
N MET A 49 -3.26 0.78 2.05
CA MET A 49 -4.35 0.21 1.27
C MET A 49 -5.44 -0.36 2.17
N ASN A 50 -6.64 -0.49 1.64
CA ASN A 50 -7.74 -1.21 2.25
C ASN A 50 -7.42 -2.70 2.36
N ALA A 51 -7.22 -3.22 3.59
CA ALA A 51 -6.90 -4.63 3.77
C ALA A 51 -8.08 -5.55 3.42
N ASP A 52 -9.32 -5.06 3.56
CA ASP A 52 -10.54 -5.80 3.22
C ASP A 52 -10.62 -6.20 1.74
N ALA A 53 -9.86 -5.51 0.88
CA ALA A 53 -9.76 -5.76 -0.55
C ALA A 53 -8.51 -6.60 -0.92
N ILE A 54 -7.80 -7.15 0.07
CA ILE A 54 -6.59 -7.96 -0.09
C ILE A 54 -6.92 -9.44 0.17
N ALA A 55 -6.59 -10.30 -0.81
CA ALA A 55 -6.80 -11.74 -0.73
C ALA A 55 -5.62 -12.50 -0.08
N GLY A 56 -5.06 -11.98 1.01
CA GLY A 56 -3.88 -12.56 1.66
C GLY A 56 -2.57 -11.80 1.41
N LYS A 57 -1.55 -12.07 2.23
CA LYS A 57 -0.21 -11.49 2.08
C LYS A 57 0.40 -11.78 0.70
N GLU A 58 0.28 -13.01 0.21
CA GLU A 58 0.79 -13.42 -1.11
C GLU A 58 0.18 -12.60 -2.26
N HIS A 59 -1.11 -12.24 -2.16
CA HIS A 59 -1.76 -11.37 -3.15
C HIS A 59 -1.08 -10.00 -3.23
N LEU A 60 -0.75 -9.42 -2.08
CA LEU A 60 -0.09 -8.13 -2.02
C LEU A 60 1.38 -8.22 -2.47
N GLU A 61 2.09 -9.28 -2.10
CA GLU A 61 3.45 -9.56 -2.58
C GLU A 61 3.50 -9.64 -4.12
N GLN A 62 2.54 -10.33 -4.75
CA GLN A 62 2.44 -10.36 -6.21
C GLN A 62 2.14 -8.98 -6.81
N GLY A 63 1.30 -8.17 -6.16
CA GLY A 63 1.06 -6.78 -6.53
C GLY A 63 2.34 -5.95 -6.52
N VAL A 64 3.15 -6.08 -5.47
CA VAL A 64 4.46 -5.42 -5.34
C VAL A 64 5.43 -5.87 -6.42
N ILE A 65 5.57 -7.19 -6.63
CA ILE A 65 6.43 -7.76 -7.68
C ILE A 65 6.04 -7.21 -9.06
N HIS A 66 4.75 -7.19 -9.37
CA HIS A 66 4.26 -6.67 -10.64
C HIS A 66 4.54 -5.18 -10.82
N ALA A 67 4.40 -4.38 -9.76
CA ALA A 67 4.66 -2.96 -9.80
C ALA A 67 6.15 -2.65 -10.01
N ILE A 68 7.03 -3.30 -9.24
CA ILE A 68 8.49 -3.18 -9.40
C ILE A 68 8.91 -3.58 -10.81
N ASN A 69 8.39 -4.70 -11.32
CA ASN A 69 8.69 -5.17 -12.66
C ASN A 69 8.20 -4.21 -13.76
N ALA A 70 7.02 -3.63 -13.60
CA ALA A 70 6.49 -2.63 -14.52
C ALA A 70 7.39 -1.39 -14.57
N PHE A 71 7.87 -0.90 -13.41
CA PHE A 71 8.83 0.19 -13.33
C PHE A 71 10.17 -0.15 -13.99
N LYS A 72 10.74 -1.33 -13.71
CA LYS A 72 11.99 -1.80 -14.33
C LYS A 72 11.87 -1.83 -15.86
N ARG A 73 10.74 -2.28 -16.39
CA ARG A 73 10.47 -2.33 -17.84
C ARG A 73 10.03 -0.99 -18.46
N GLY A 74 9.66 0.01 -17.66
CA GLY A 74 9.09 1.28 -18.16
C GLY A 74 7.66 1.13 -18.69
N GLU A 75 6.91 0.16 -18.18
CA GLU A 75 5.52 -0.15 -18.51
C GLU A 75 4.55 0.26 -17.39
N ASN A 76 5.04 1.03 -16.42
CA ASN A 76 4.26 1.53 -15.29
C ASN A 76 3.15 2.47 -15.76
N LEU A 77 1.99 2.36 -15.12
CA LEU A 77 0.82 3.19 -15.37
C LEU A 77 0.83 4.46 -14.51
N ALA A 78 1.37 4.37 -13.29
CA ALA A 78 1.59 5.49 -12.39
C ALA A 78 3.04 5.97 -12.38
N LYS A 79 3.26 7.25 -12.07
CA LYS A 79 4.60 7.83 -11.89
C LYS A 79 5.24 7.48 -10.54
N ASP A 80 4.41 7.10 -9.57
CA ASP A 80 4.80 6.74 -8.22
C ASP A 80 4.67 5.22 -8.04
N LEU A 81 5.66 4.58 -7.41
CA LEU A 81 5.66 3.12 -7.24
C LEU A 81 4.60 2.66 -6.24
N GLY A 82 4.32 3.41 -5.17
CA GLY A 82 3.22 3.10 -4.24
C GLY A 82 1.86 3.04 -4.97
N ILE A 83 1.59 4.04 -5.81
CA ILE A 83 0.37 4.07 -6.63
C ILE A 83 0.35 2.89 -7.63
N GLU A 84 1.47 2.52 -8.23
CA GLU A 84 1.53 1.35 -9.12
C GLU A 84 1.28 0.05 -8.38
N ILE A 85 1.77 -0.12 -7.15
CA ILE A 85 1.44 -1.26 -6.28
C ILE A 85 -0.07 -1.36 -6.09
N LEU A 86 -0.72 -0.24 -5.77
CA LEU A 86 -2.17 -0.17 -5.61
C LEU A 86 -2.92 -0.54 -6.92
N ILE A 87 -2.43 -0.09 -8.09
CA ILE A 87 -3.03 -0.45 -9.39
C ILE A 87 -2.88 -1.94 -9.70
N ARG A 88 -1.69 -2.49 -9.50
CA ARG A 88 -1.40 -3.91 -9.80
C ARG A 88 -2.13 -4.85 -8.85
N THR A 89 -2.21 -4.49 -7.57
CA THR A 89 -2.92 -5.27 -6.54
C THR A 89 -4.43 -5.26 -6.77
N SER A 90 -5.02 -4.14 -7.22
CA SER A 90 -6.47 -4.08 -7.52
C SER A 90 -6.85 -4.75 -8.84
N ALA A 91 -5.87 -5.28 -9.58
CA ALA A 91 -6.04 -5.79 -10.95
C ALA A 91 -6.68 -4.78 -11.92
N GLN A 92 -6.51 -3.48 -11.67
CA GLN A 92 -7.08 -2.42 -12.50
C GLN A 92 -6.05 -1.85 -13.49
N ARG A 93 -6.54 -1.14 -14.50
CA ARG A 93 -5.72 -0.29 -15.40
C ARG A 93 -5.92 1.20 -15.16
N GLN A 94 -6.92 1.58 -14.36
CA GLN A 94 -7.28 2.95 -14.07
C GLN A 94 -6.99 3.27 -12.60
N ILE A 95 -6.27 4.37 -12.37
CA ILE A 95 -5.87 4.81 -11.04
C ILE A 95 -7.10 5.08 -10.15
N SER A 96 -8.13 5.75 -10.68
CA SER A 96 -9.36 6.06 -9.94
C SER A 96 -10.04 4.78 -9.43
N LYS A 97 -10.26 3.80 -10.31
CA LYS A 97 -10.86 2.51 -9.93
C LYS A 97 -10.04 1.75 -8.90
N ALA A 98 -8.71 1.84 -9.01
CA ALA A 98 -7.83 1.22 -8.03
C ALA A 98 -8.00 1.86 -6.64
N PHE A 99 -8.14 3.19 -6.55
CA PHE A 99 -8.45 3.89 -5.30
C PHE A 99 -9.88 3.64 -4.80
N ASP A 100 -10.83 3.40 -5.70
CA ASP A 100 -12.19 3.03 -5.31
C ASP A 100 -12.20 1.72 -4.52
N ILE A 101 -11.40 0.74 -4.95
CA ILE A 101 -11.28 -0.60 -4.37
C ILE A 101 -10.32 -0.65 -3.18
N LEU A 102 -9.06 -0.25 -3.39
CA LEU A 102 -7.95 -0.38 -2.43
C LEU A 102 -7.59 0.91 -1.70
N GLY A 103 -8.15 2.05 -2.08
CA GLY A 103 -7.84 3.33 -1.44
C GLY A 103 -8.40 3.43 -0.02
N LEU A 104 -7.78 4.31 0.78
CA LEU A 104 -8.27 4.66 2.11
C LEU A 104 -9.69 5.23 2.04
N LYS A 105 -10.49 4.94 3.06
CA LYS A 105 -11.84 5.48 3.27
C LYS A 105 -11.93 6.08 4.67
N GLU A 106 -12.73 7.12 4.84
CA GLU A 106 -12.97 7.71 6.16
C GLU A 106 -13.79 6.75 7.05
N GLY A 107 -13.52 6.81 8.35
CA GLY A 107 -14.09 5.91 9.36
C GLY A 107 -13.15 4.75 9.74
N LYS A 108 -13.73 3.76 10.42
CA LYS A 108 -12.99 2.57 10.87
C LYS A 108 -12.59 1.70 9.68
N MET A 109 -11.33 1.32 9.62
CA MET A 109 -10.76 0.64 8.48
C MET A 109 -9.68 -0.35 8.89
N ASN A 110 -9.64 -1.48 8.18
CA ASN A 110 -8.52 -2.40 8.14
C ASN A 110 -7.51 -1.92 7.08
N ILE A 111 -6.25 -1.77 7.47
CA ILE A 111 -5.21 -1.12 6.66
C ILE A 111 -4.09 -2.12 6.40
N ALA A 112 -3.80 -2.35 5.13
CA ALA A 112 -2.58 -3.04 4.69
C ALA A 112 -1.53 -1.99 4.35
N VAL A 113 -0.33 -2.13 4.89
CA VAL A 113 0.80 -1.24 4.64
C VAL A 113 1.91 -2.00 3.94
N VAL A 114 2.40 -1.44 2.83
CA VAL A 114 3.64 -1.89 2.18
C VAL A 114 4.72 -0.86 2.45
N LEU A 115 5.82 -1.33 3.02
CA LEU A 115 7.06 -0.58 3.22
C LEU A 115 8.11 -1.10 2.24
N ILE A 116 8.81 -0.20 1.55
CA ILE A 116 9.94 -0.55 0.68
C ILE A 116 11.10 0.39 0.99
N ASP A 117 12.27 -0.19 1.28
CA ASP A 117 13.48 0.55 1.65
C ASP A 117 13.26 1.52 2.82
N CYS A 118 12.43 1.11 3.78
CA CYS A 118 12.13 1.87 4.99
C CYS A 118 12.94 1.35 6.19
N PRO A 119 13.39 2.22 7.10
CA PRO A 119 13.97 1.80 8.37
C PRO A 119 12.95 1.09 9.27
N ASP A 120 13.40 0.13 10.08
CA ASP A 120 12.57 -0.65 11.00
C ASP A 120 11.70 0.23 11.93
N TYR A 121 12.21 1.38 12.37
CA TYR A 121 11.49 2.26 13.29
C TYR A 121 10.25 2.94 12.67
N PHE A 122 10.09 2.92 11.34
CA PHE A 122 8.83 3.38 10.71
C PHE A 122 7.64 2.54 11.16
N VAL A 123 7.86 1.28 11.53
CA VAL A 123 6.81 0.42 12.08
C VAL A 123 6.31 0.96 13.42
N ASP A 124 7.20 1.47 14.26
CA ASP A 124 6.85 2.09 15.54
C ASP A 124 6.09 3.41 15.32
N GLU A 125 6.58 4.27 14.41
CA GLU A 125 5.89 5.54 14.10
C GLU A 125 4.50 5.33 13.49
N LEU A 126 4.32 4.30 12.66
CA LEU A 126 3.00 3.92 12.15
C LEU A 126 2.10 3.35 13.26
N SER A 127 2.69 2.67 14.25
CA SER A 127 1.96 2.15 15.42
C SER A 127 1.49 3.24 16.38
N ASP A 128 2.06 4.46 16.30
CA ASP A 128 1.55 5.63 17.01
C ASP A 128 0.28 6.22 16.35
N ILE A 129 0.07 5.94 15.06
CA ILE A 129 -1.10 6.41 14.29
C ILE A 129 -2.19 5.35 14.24
N PHE A 130 -1.81 4.08 14.06
CA PHE A 130 -2.72 2.96 13.88
C PHE A 130 -2.40 1.82 14.85
N THR A 131 -3.38 0.97 15.15
CA THR A 131 -3.14 -0.21 16.00
C THR A 131 -2.66 -1.38 15.15
N ARG A 132 -1.46 -1.91 15.44
CA ARG A 132 -0.91 -3.06 14.72
C ARG A 132 -1.81 -4.30 14.87
N ASN A 133 -2.16 -4.91 13.73
CA ASN A 133 -2.97 -6.12 13.67
C ASN A 133 -2.79 -6.84 12.32
N ASP A 134 -1.90 -7.83 12.25
CA ASP A 134 -1.62 -8.54 10.98
C ASP A 134 -2.74 -9.50 10.54
N ALA A 135 -3.68 -9.84 11.44
CA ALA A 135 -4.81 -10.70 11.09
C ALA A 135 -5.73 -10.06 10.03
N VAL A 136 -5.69 -8.73 9.87
CA VAL A 136 -6.46 -8.04 8.82
C VAL A 136 -5.96 -8.34 7.41
N LEU A 137 -4.77 -8.95 7.27
CA LEU A 137 -4.24 -9.40 5.98
C LEU A 137 -4.78 -10.77 5.57
N GLU A 138 -5.48 -11.48 6.48
CA GLU A 138 -6.15 -12.73 6.14
C GLU A 138 -7.36 -12.47 5.25
N ALA A 139 -7.51 -13.30 4.21
CA ALA A 139 -8.56 -13.12 3.23
C ALA A 139 -9.95 -13.45 3.80
N ASP A 140 -10.88 -12.51 3.70
CA ASP A 140 -12.32 -12.78 3.88
C ASP A 140 -12.97 -12.89 2.50
N GLU A 141 -13.28 -14.13 2.09
CA GLU A 141 -13.90 -14.42 0.80
C GLU A 141 -15.25 -13.70 0.62
N SER A 142 -16.03 -13.54 1.69
CA SER A 142 -17.35 -12.89 1.61
C SER A 142 -17.22 -11.39 1.35
N ILE A 143 -16.21 -10.75 1.90
CA ILE A 143 -15.89 -9.35 1.64
C ILE A 143 -15.31 -9.20 0.23
N LEU A 144 -14.33 -10.04 -0.13
CA LEU A 144 -13.65 -9.99 -1.42
C LEU A 144 -14.62 -10.18 -2.59
N LYS A 145 -15.58 -11.12 -2.50
CA LYS A 145 -16.61 -11.29 -3.52
C LYS A 145 -17.45 -10.03 -3.73
N LYS A 146 -17.78 -9.30 -2.67
CA LYS A 146 -18.51 -8.03 -2.75
C LYS A 146 -17.65 -6.92 -3.37
N VAL A 147 -16.40 -6.81 -2.92
CA VAL A 147 -15.46 -5.78 -3.38
C VAL A 147 -15.14 -5.91 -4.87
N TYR A 148 -14.89 -7.14 -5.34
CA TYR A 148 -14.53 -7.42 -6.73
C TYR A 148 -15.71 -7.83 -7.61
N GLU A 149 -16.94 -7.73 -7.10
CA GLU A 149 -18.17 -8.08 -7.82
C GLU A 149 -18.15 -9.50 -8.42
N ILE A 150 -17.58 -10.45 -7.68
CA ILE A 150 -17.48 -11.86 -8.08
C ILE A 150 -18.79 -12.58 -7.72
N PRO A 151 -19.45 -13.25 -8.67
CA PRO A 151 -20.72 -13.95 -8.44
C PRO A 151 -20.62 -15.16 -7.51
#